data_AF-A0A960XW38-F1
#
_entry.id   AF-A0A960XW38-F1
#
_cell.length_a   1.000
_cell.length_b   1.000
_cell.length_c   1.000
_cell.angle_alpha   90.00
_cell.angle_beta   90.00
_cell.angle_gamma   90.00
#
_symmetry.space_group_name_H-M   'P 1'
#
loop_
_entity.id
_entity.type
_entity.pdbx_description
1 polymer ?
#
loop_
_entity_poly.entity_id
_entity_poly.type
_entity_poly.pdbx_seq_one_letter_code
_entity_poly.pdbx_strand_id
1 'polypeptide(L)'
;GPCYADKANRLGVRIGDLVHAERFQSLVRRAVEHNNNAFTRLFDAEPLNAEQILSEYSGYAEQLKPYVRNVEQSIYQAIQGGENVLFEGAQGTFLDLTSGTYPYVTSSNTVAAGICVGAGIGPRHIDHVIGVIKAYTTRVGKGPLPSSVDEAEMFLDHNLDREIGTTTGRKRRIGWFDSVLIRDSARLNSFDSIALTKLDVLDKLPMIKICTKYWLDGEEVHHLPWLSEDIARVKPEYEELPGWQSPTSQVGSWEDLPENAKRYIRRIEELCGVPVSILSLGPERERTLTLQHLF
;
A
#
# COMPACT_ATOMS: atom_id res chain seq x y z
N GLY A 1 14.91 -0.73 1.10
CA GLY A 1 15.97 -0.19 1.95
C GLY A 1 17.24 0.04 1.16
N PRO A 2 18.27 -0.81 1.31
CA PRO A 2 19.61 -0.57 0.78
C PRO A 2 19.67 -0.27 -0.72
N CYS A 3 18.94 -1.00 -1.56
CA CYS A 3 18.87 -0.74 -3.00
C CYS A 3 18.38 0.69 -3.34
N TYR A 4 17.39 1.22 -2.62
CA TYR A 4 16.93 2.60 -2.81
C TYR A 4 17.94 3.63 -2.30
N ALA A 5 18.69 3.32 -1.24
CA ALA A 5 19.78 4.17 -0.77
C ALA A 5 20.92 4.24 -1.80
N ASP A 6 21.31 3.11 -2.40
CA ASP A 6 22.30 3.08 -3.49
C ASP A 6 21.83 3.85 -4.73
N LYS A 7 20.54 3.79 -5.07
CA LYS A 7 19.94 4.64 -6.12
C LYS A 7 20.12 6.12 -5.79
N ALA A 8 19.77 6.54 -4.57
CA ALA A 8 19.88 7.95 -4.14
C ALA A 8 21.34 8.42 -4.11
N ASN A 9 22.26 7.55 -3.69
CA ASN A 9 23.71 7.80 -3.65
C ASN A 9 24.39 7.64 -5.02
N ARG A 10 23.66 7.22 -6.05
CA ARG A 10 24.17 6.99 -7.41
C ARG A 10 25.25 5.91 -7.47
N LEU A 11 25.13 4.90 -6.61
CA LEU A 11 25.99 3.73 -6.50
C LEU A 11 25.32 2.45 -7.04
N GLY A 12 24.00 2.49 -7.25
CA GLY A 12 23.22 1.31 -7.63
C GLY A 12 23.52 0.78 -9.04
N VAL A 13 23.33 -0.53 -9.19
CA VAL A 13 23.37 -1.23 -10.49
C VAL A 13 21.93 -1.40 -11.00
N ARG A 14 21.66 -1.01 -12.25
CA ARG A 14 20.32 -1.05 -12.86
C ARG A 14 20.19 -2.16 -13.89
N ILE A 15 18.96 -2.46 -14.31
CA ILE A 15 18.69 -3.52 -15.31
C ILE A 15 19.43 -3.32 -16.63
N GLY A 16 19.56 -2.07 -17.08
CA GLY A 16 20.36 -1.74 -18.27
C GLY A 16 21.85 -2.04 -18.07
N ASP A 17 22.38 -1.82 -16.86
CA ASP A 17 23.76 -2.17 -16.55
C ASP A 17 23.96 -3.69 -16.55
N LEU A 18 23.02 -4.44 -15.97
CA LEU A 18 23.05 -5.90 -15.85
C LEU A 18 23.21 -6.60 -17.21
N VAL A 19 22.49 -6.14 -18.24
CA VAL A 19 22.53 -6.74 -19.58
C VAL A 19 23.72 -6.29 -20.44
N HIS A 20 24.58 -5.41 -19.91
CA HIS A 20 25.82 -4.96 -20.52
C HIS A 20 27.02 -5.50 -19.72
N ALA A 21 27.51 -6.69 -20.08
CA ALA A 21 28.46 -7.48 -19.29
C ALA A 21 29.67 -6.70 -18.75
N GLU A 22 30.39 -5.93 -19.59
CA GLU A 22 31.57 -5.17 -19.15
C GLU A 22 31.21 -4.11 -18.09
N ARG A 23 30.10 -3.42 -18.30
CA ARG A 23 29.60 -2.38 -17.40
C ARG A 23 29.09 -2.99 -16.10
N PHE A 24 28.37 -4.11 -16.17
CA PHE A 24 27.93 -4.87 -15.01
C PHE A 24 29.12 -5.29 -14.14
N GLN A 25 30.14 -5.88 -14.74
CA GLN A 25 31.35 -6.33 -14.03
C GLN A 25 32.04 -5.20 -13.27
N SER A 26 32.25 -4.06 -13.93
CA SER A 26 32.90 -2.90 -13.30
C SER A 26 32.07 -2.36 -12.13
N LEU A 27 30.75 -2.22 -12.30
CA LEU A 27 29.87 -1.64 -11.28
C LEU A 27 29.72 -2.56 -10.06
N VAL A 28 29.58 -3.88 -10.26
CA VAL A 28 29.46 -4.84 -9.14
C VAL A 28 30.73 -4.88 -8.30
N ARG A 29 31.92 -4.93 -8.92
CA ARG A 29 33.18 -4.93 -8.15
C ARG A 29 33.31 -3.69 -7.28
N ARG A 30 32.96 -2.51 -7.82
CA ARG A 30 32.94 -1.25 -7.07
C ARG A 30 31.90 -1.25 -5.95
N ALA A 31 30.69 -1.75 -6.20
CA ALA A 31 29.64 -1.83 -5.20
C ALA A 31 30.01 -2.80 -4.06
N VAL A 32 30.63 -3.94 -4.37
CA VAL A 32 31.11 -4.91 -3.39
C VAL A 32 32.24 -4.32 -2.54
N GLU A 33 33.21 -3.66 -3.17
CA GLU A 33 34.29 -2.96 -2.42
C GLU A 33 33.71 -1.92 -1.45
N HIS A 34 32.78 -1.09 -1.92
CA HIS A 34 32.12 -0.08 -1.08
C HIS A 34 31.38 -0.71 0.10
N ASN A 35 30.55 -1.72 -0.16
CA ASN A 35 29.74 -2.38 0.88
C ASN A 35 30.59 -3.20 1.86
N ASN A 36 31.65 -3.86 1.39
CA ASN A 36 32.55 -4.65 2.26
C ASN A 36 33.31 -3.77 3.25
N ASN A 37 33.62 -2.53 2.89
CA ASN A 37 34.19 -1.58 3.86
C ASN A 37 33.23 -1.32 5.03
N ALA A 38 31.93 -1.23 4.76
CA ALA A 38 30.93 -1.08 5.83
C ALA A 38 30.74 -2.39 6.61
N PHE A 39 30.58 -3.53 5.92
CA PHE A 39 30.38 -4.84 6.58
C PHE A 39 31.52 -5.20 7.51
N THR A 40 32.77 -5.11 7.05
CA THR A 40 33.93 -5.56 7.84
C THR A 40 34.31 -4.57 8.94
N ARG A 41 34.14 -3.25 8.73
CA ARG A 41 34.62 -2.23 9.69
C ARG A 41 33.56 -1.70 10.63
N LEU A 42 32.28 -1.69 10.22
CA LEU A 42 31.19 -1.12 11.00
C LEU A 42 30.25 -2.17 11.59
N PHE A 43 30.07 -3.29 10.90
CA PHE A 43 29.06 -4.29 11.25
C PHE A 43 29.62 -5.65 11.68
N ASP A 44 30.95 -5.84 11.66
CA ASP A 44 31.61 -7.12 11.95
C ASP A 44 31.00 -8.30 11.18
N ALA A 45 30.71 -8.07 9.90
CA ALA A 45 30.05 -9.01 9.00
C ALA A 45 31.00 -9.49 7.90
N GLU A 46 30.77 -10.72 7.43
CA GLU A 46 31.55 -11.35 6.37
C GLU A 46 31.48 -10.53 5.07
N PRO A 47 32.61 -10.36 4.37
CA PRO A 47 32.64 -9.64 3.11
C PRO A 47 31.96 -10.43 1.99
N LEU A 48 31.29 -9.71 1.09
CA LEU A 48 30.74 -10.26 -0.15
C LEU A 48 31.85 -10.60 -1.14
N ASN A 49 31.64 -11.65 -1.93
CA ASN A 49 32.51 -12.05 -3.04
C ASN A 49 31.94 -11.55 -4.38
N ALA A 50 32.65 -10.63 -5.03
CA ALA A 50 32.21 -10.06 -6.30
C ALA A 50 32.09 -11.10 -7.42
N GLU A 51 33.01 -12.07 -7.52
CA GLU A 51 32.99 -13.07 -8.60
C GLU A 51 31.83 -14.05 -8.46
N GLN A 52 31.42 -14.37 -7.22
CA GLN A 52 30.22 -15.17 -6.98
C GLN A 52 28.95 -14.43 -7.44
N ILE A 53 28.81 -13.16 -7.06
CA ILE A 53 27.68 -12.30 -7.49
C ILE A 53 27.67 -12.17 -9.02
N LEU A 54 28.83 -11.93 -9.64
CA LEU A 54 28.93 -11.83 -11.09
C LEU A 54 28.50 -13.11 -11.79
N SER A 55 28.97 -14.27 -11.33
CA SER A 55 28.61 -15.56 -11.89
C SER A 55 27.10 -15.81 -11.83
N GLU A 56 26.50 -15.61 -10.65
CA GLU A 56 25.07 -15.82 -10.43
C GLU A 56 24.22 -14.87 -11.28
N TYR A 57 24.47 -13.56 -11.18
CA TYR A 57 23.63 -12.55 -11.81
C TYR A 57 23.84 -12.45 -13.33
N SER A 58 24.98 -12.91 -13.86
CA SER A 58 25.14 -13.06 -15.31
C SER A 58 24.19 -14.12 -15.87
N GLY A 59 23.89 -15.18 -15.12
CA GLY A 59 22.86 -16.15 -15.48
C GLY A 59 21.46 -15.54 -15.54
N TYR A 60 21.16 -14.59 -14.64
CA TYR A 60 19.90 -13.83 -14.68
C TYR A 60 19.87 -12.81 -15.82
N ALA A 61 21.01 -12.19 -16.15
CA ALA A 61 21.11 -11.26 -17.26
C ALA A 61 20.66 -11.91 -18.58
N GLU A 62 21.09 -13.13 -18.87
CA GLU A 62 20.70 -13.86 -20.08
C GLU A 62 19.19 -14.14 -20.13
N GLN A 63 18.57 -14.48 -19.00
CA GLN A 63 17.13 -14.74 -18.93
C GLN A 63 16.29 -13.47 -19.04
N LEU A 64 16.77 -12.35 -18.48
CA LEU A 64 16.02 -11.10 -18.41
C LEU A 64 16.18 -10.23 -19.66
N LYS A 65 17.30 -10.37 -20.38
CA LYS A 65 17.65 -9.57 -21.56
C LYS A 65 16.54 -9.44 -22.61
N PRO A 66 15.77 -10.49 -22.96
CA PRO A 66 14.67 -10.37 -23.93
C PRO A 66 13.53 -9.42 -23.50
N TYR A 67 13.40 -9.15 -22.20
CA TYR A 67 12.33 -8.31 -21.66
C TYR A 67 12.76 -6.85 -21.51
N VAL A 68 14.06 -6.56 -21.49
CA VAL A 68 14.59 -5.22 -21.29
C VAL A 68 14.27 -4.32 -22.48
N ARG A 69 13.54 -3.23 -22.22
CA ARG A 69 13.11 -2.25 -23.22
C ARG A 69 12.90 -0.89 -22.58
N ASN A 70 12.71 0.14 -23.42
CA ASN A 70 12.28 1.46 -22.95
C ASN A 70 10.78 1.42 -22.60
N VAL A 71 10.48 0.98 -21.38
CA VAL A 71 9.09 0.83 -20.89
C VAL A 71 8.37 2.17 -20.83
N GLU A 72 9.05 3.25 -20.44
CA GLU A 72 8.47 4.60 -20.37
C GLU A 72 7.92 5.04 -21.73
N GLN A 73 8.69 4.79 -22.80
CA GLN A 73 8.24 5.07 -24.17
C GLN A 73 7.06 4.19 -24.58
N SER A 74 7.06 2.90 -24.23
CA SER A 74 5.94 2.00 -24.54
C SER A 74 4.64 2.43 -23.85
N ILE A 75 4.72 2.83 -22.57
CA ILE A 75 3.57 3.36 -21.82
C ILE A 75 3.06 4.64 -22.48
N TYR A 76 3.95 5.57 -22.79
CA TYR A 76 3.55 6.82 -23.44
C TYR A 76 2.87 6.58 -24.81
N GLN A 77 3.38 5.64 -25.61
CA GLN A 77 2.77 5.28 -26.89
C GLN A 77 1.38 4.67 -26.72
N ALA A 78 1.18 3.79 -25.73
CA ALA A 78 -0.14 3.23 -25.42
C ALA A 78 -1.15 4.33 -25.05
N ILE A 79 -0.74 5.26 -24.17
CA ILE A 79 -1.56 6.42 -23.78
C ILE A 79 -1.92 7.28 -25.00
N GLN A 80 -0.95 7.61 -25.86
CA GLN A 80 -1.20 8.39 -27.08
C GLN A 80 -2.08 7.64 -28.09
N GLY A 81 -2.04 6.31 -28.10
CA GLY A 81 -2.90 5.45 -28.91
C GLY A 81 -4.34 5.33 -28.42
N GLY A 82 -4.67 5.90 -27.25
CA GLY A 82 -5.98 5.76 -26.62
C GLY A 82 -6.21 4.39 -25.98
N GLU A 83 -5.14 3.65 -25.67
CA GLU A 83 -5.22 2.38 -24.93
C GLU A 83 -5.37 2.64 -23.42
N ASN A 84 -6.03 1.71 -22.74
CA ASN A 84 -6.16 1.75 -21.28
C ASN A 84 -4.88 1.21 -20.62
N VAL A 85 -4.26 2.02 -19.76
CA VAL A 85 -3.07 1.64 -18.97
C VAL A 85 -3.44 1.62 -17.49
N LEU A 86 -3.29 0.46 -16.85
CA LEU A 86 -3.49 0.30 -15.42
C LEU A 86 -2.14 0.34 -14.67
N PHE A 87 -2.00 1.29 -13.75
CA PHE A 87 -0.85 1.34 -12.84
C PHE A 87 -1.19 0.65 -11.52
N GLU A 88 -0.48 -0.43 -11.21
CA GLU A 88 -0.64 -1.14 -9.95
C GLU A 88 0.30 -0.54 -8.89
N GLY A 89 -0.27 0.10 -7.87
CA GLY A 89 0.46 0.61 -6.72
C GLY A 89 0.87 -0.51 -5.76
N ALA A 90 2.08 -0.41 -5.19
CA ALA A 90 2.54 -1.31 -4.16
C ALA A 90 2.75 -0.58 -2.83
N GLN A 91 2.37 -1.29 -1.75
CA GLN A 91 2.25 -0.81 -0.37
C GLN A 91 1.09 0.20 -0.22
N GLY A 92 1.01 0.89 0.92
CA GLY A 92 -0.08 1.82 1.22
C GLY A 92 0.42 3.24 1.43
N THR A 93 -0.47 4.22 1.32
CA THR A 93 -0.19 5.66 1.46
C THR A 93 0.64 6.00 2.69
N PHE A 94 0.27 5.45 3.86
CA PHE A 94 0.94 5.78 5.12
C PHE A 94 2.27 5.03 5.35
N LEU A 95 2.69 4.24 4.37
CA LEU A 95 4.05 3.70 4.27
C LEU A 95 4.91 4.51 3.28
N ASP A 96 4.40 5.58 2.68
CA ASP A 96 5.15 6.46 1.80
C ASP A 96 6.38 7.05 2.52
N LEU A 97 7.53 7.08 1.85
CA LEU A 97 8.78 7.59 2.43
C LEU A 97 8.68 9.05 2.90
N THR A 98 7.87 9.87 2.22
CA THR A 98 7.77 11.31 2.45
C THR A 98 6.55 11.67 3.30
N SER A 99 5.41 11.05 3.01
CA SER A 99 4.10 11.43 3.57
C SER A 99 3.52 10.41 4.55
N GLY A 100 4.23 9.30 4.78
CA GLY A 100 3.82 8.26 5.70
C GLY A 100 4.24 8.51 7.15
N THR A 101 4.05 7.53 8.01
CA THR A 101 4.40 7.61 9.44
C THR A 101 5.90 7.42 9.67
N TYR A 102 6.73 8.36 9.20
CA TYR A 102 8.20 8.29 9.31
C TYR A 102 8.65 8.20 10.78
N PRO A 103 9.63 7.34 11.13
CA PRO A 103 10.48 6.50 10.26
C PRO A 103 9.91 5.12 9.93
N TYR A 104 8.67 4.81 10.32
CA TYR A 104 8.02 3.52 10.12
C TYR A 104 7.37 3.41 8.73
N VAL A 105 8.17 3.65 7.70
CA VAL A 105 7.76 3.75 6.30
C VAL A 105 8.61 2.83 5.42
N THR A 106 8.21 2.68 4.17
CA THR A 106 9.06 2.05 3.15
C THR A 106 10.12 3.03 2.63
N SER A 107 11.00 2.55 1.75
CA SER A 107 12.09 3.36 1.18
C SER A 107 11.75 3.98 -0.18
N SER A 108 10.47 4.05 -0.54
CA SER A 108 9.99 4.59 -1.82
C SER A 108 8.70 5.36 -1.63
N ASN A 109 8.31 6.12 -2.65
CA ASN A 109 7.01 6.76 -2.67
C ASN A 109 5.93 5.73 -3.07
N THR A 110 4.84 5.71 -2.31
CA THR A 110 3.70 4.79 -2.48
C THR A 110 2.41 5.54 -2.84
N VAL A 111 2.46 6.87 -2.83
CA VAL A 111 1.38 7.73 -3.31
C VAL A 111 1.23 7.67 -4.84
N ALA A 112 0.06 8.04 -5.35
CA ALA A 112 -0.25 8.06 -6.78
C ALA A 112 0.75 8.88 -7.61
N ALA A 113 1.26 10.00 -7.06
CA ALA A 113 2.30 10.80 -7.71
C ALA A 113 3.61 10.01 -7.97
N GLY A 114 3.86 8.93 -7.22
CA GLY A 114 4.96 8.00 -7.44
C GLY A 114 4.92 7.32 -8.82
N ILE A 115 3.72 7.20 -9.43
CA ILE A 115 3.56 6.66 -10.79
C ILE A 115 4.31 7.51 -11.80
N CYS A 116 4.24 8.84 -11.70
CA CYS A 116 4.85 9.74 -12.67
C CYS A 116 6.36 9.51 -12.77
N VAL A 117 7.03 9.43 -11.62
CA VAL A 117 8.48 9.23 -11.54
C VAL A 117 8.90 7.77 -11.73
N GLY A 118 8.01 6.81 -11.46
CA GLY A 118 8.28 5.38 -11.58
C GLY A 118 8.07 4.83 -12.99
N ALA A 119 7.07 5.35 -13.70
CA ALA A 119 6.66 4.90 -15.03
C ALA A 119 7.04 5.88 -16.16
N GLY A 120 7.56 7.06 -15.82
CA GLY A 120 8.02 8.05 -16.80
C GLY A 120 6.89 8.77 -17.53
N ILE A 121 5.72 8.94 -16.89
CA ILE A 121 4.58 9.67 -17.46
C ILE A 121 4.38 11.03 -16.78
N GLY A 122 3.87 11.99 -17.55
CA GLY A 122 3.48 13.28 -17.02
C GLY A 122 2.24 13.18 -16.11
N PRO A 123 2.11 14.04 -15.08
CA PRO A 123 0.99 13.99 -14.12
C PRO A 123 -0.38 14.25 -14.74
N ARG A 124 -0.43 14.82 -15.96
CA ARG A 124 -1.66 15.06 -16.71
C ARG A 124 -2.20 13.82 -17.44
N HIS A 125 -1.52 12.68 -17.31
CA HIS A 125 -1.92 11.40 -17.90
C HIS A 125 -2.45 10.41 -16.84
N ILE A 126 -2.77 10.90 -15.64
CA ILE A 126 -3.49 10.14 -14.62
C ILE A 126 -4.95 10.57 -14.70
N ASP A 127 -5.78 9.72 -15.28
CA ASP A 127 -7.19 10.04 -15.54
C ASP A 127 -8.10 9.69 -14.35
N HIS A 128 -7.79 8.61 -13.63
CA HIS A 128 -8.59 8.11 -12.51
C HIS A 128 -7.72 7.41 -11.46
N VAL A 129 -7.92 7.72 -10.18
CA VAL A 129 -7.21 7.12 -9.04
C VAL A 129 -8.19 6.38 -8.13
N ILE A 130 -8.00 5.05 -8.02
CA ILE A 130 -8.81 4.20 -7.14
C ILE A 130 -8.07 3.94 -5.83
N GLY A 131 -8.66 4.37 -4.72
CA GLY A 131 -8.20 4.02 -3.38
C GLY A 131 -8.64 2.61 -2.98
N VAL A 132 -7.72 1.64 -2.95
CA VAL A 132 -8.02 0.28 -2.45
C VAL A 132 -7.96 0.26 -0.93
N ILE A 133 -9.12 0.18 -0.29
CA ILE A 133 -9.28 0.36 1.15
C ILE A 133 -9.98 -0.88 1.73
N LYS A 134 -9.51 -1.36 2.87
CA LYS A 134 -10.21 -2.42 3.62
C LYS A 134 -11.33 -1.81 4.46
N ALA A 135 -12.38 -2.58 4.72
CA ALA A 135 -13.46 -2.21 5.64
C ALA A 135 -13.01 -2.07 7.11
N TYR A 136 -11.73 -2.26 7.41
CA TYR A 136 -11.09 -2.08 8.71
C TYR A 136 -9.61 -1.77 8.47
N THR A 137 -8.88 -1.31 9.49
CA THR A 137 -7.47 -0.94 9.33
C THR A 137 -6.54 -2.03 9.83
N THR A 138 -5.39 -2.17 9.16
CA THR A 138 -4.37 -3.15 9.55
C THR A 138 -2.98 -2.59 9.39
N ARG A 139 -2.06 -2.96 10.30
CA ARG A 139 -0.65 -2.60 10.19
C ARG A 139 0.24 -3.80 10.49
N VAL A 140 1.22 -4.06 9.60
CA VAL A 140 2.31 -5.01 9.88
C VAL A 140 3.54 -4.27 10.38
N GLY A 141 4.23 -4.83 11.36
CA GLY A 141 5.45 -4.23 11.92
C GLY A 141 5.20 -3.07 12.89
N LYS A 142 6.26 -2.30 13.13
CA LYS A 142 6.27 -1.18 14.09
C LYS A 142 5.56 0.07 13.53
N GLY A 143 5.40 1.07 14.40
CA GLY A 143 4.80 2.37 14.09
C GLY A 143 3.38 2.52 14.64
N PRO A 144 2.85 3.73 14.68
CA PRO A 144 1.55 3.99 15.29
C PRO A 144 0.40 3.49 14.42
N LEU A 145 -0.70 3.08 15.05
CA LEU A 145 -1.98 2.75 14.42
C LEU A 145 -3.08 3.30 15.36
N PRO A 146 -3.55 4.55 15.15
CA PRO A 146 -4.47 5.23 16.06
C PRO A 146 -5.71 4.43 16.40
N SER A 147 -6.33 3.84 15.38
CA SER A 147 -7.57 3.06 15.49
C SER A 147 -7.37 1.61 15.94
N SER A 148 -6.15 1.22 16.35
CA SER A 148 -5.86 -0.13 16.83
C SER A 148 -6.69 -0.44 18.07
N VAL A 149 -7.27 -1.62 18.13
CA VAL A 149 -8.08 -2.06 19.28
C VAL A 149 -7.77 -3.51 19.63
N ASP A 150 -7.76 -3.81 20.93
CA ASP A 150 -7.53 -5.19 21.42
C ASP A 150 -8.75 -6.09 21.12
N GLU A 151 -9.95 -5.51 21.10
CA GLU A 151 -11.21 -6.21 20.79
C GLU A 151 -11.29 -6.71 19.33
N ALA A 152 -10.43 -6.21 18.43
CA ALA A 152 -10.43 -6.66 17.04
C ALA A 152 -10.07 -8.14 16.88
N GLU A 153 -9.26 -8.68 17.79
CA GLU A 153 -8.96 -10.11 17.81
C GLU A 153 -10.18 -10.96 18.19
N MET A 154 -11.26 -10.37 18.72
CA MET A 154 -12.48 -11.10 19.08
C MET A 154 -13.36 -11.43 17.88
N PHE A 155 -13.18 -10.76 16.74
CA PHE A 155 -14.03 -10.93 15.57
C PHE A 155 -13.28 -11.14 14.25
N LEU A 156 -11.95 -11.11 14.27
CA LEU A 156 -11.10 -11.38 13.12
C LEU A 156 -10.16 -12.56 13.44
N ASP A 157 -10.08 -13.53 12.53
CA ASP A 157 -9.12 -14.63 12.60
C ASP A 157 -7.95 -14.35 11.64
N HIS A 158 -6.75 -14.17 12.20
CA HIS A 158 -5.56 -13.84 11.39
C HIS A 158 -5.26 -14.85 10.27
N ASN A 159 -5.56 -16.13 10.47
CA ASN A 159 -5.31 -17.17 9.47
C ASN A 159 -6.41 -17.14 8.40
N LEU A 160 -7.68 -17.21 8.83
CA LEU A 160 -8.82 -17.25 7.90
C LEU A 160 -8.91 -15.97 7.08
N ASP A 161 -8.73 -14.81 7.73
CA ASP A 161 -8.83 -13.50 7.09
C ASP A 161 -7.51 -13.04 6.46
N ARG A 162 -6.48 -13.92 6.46
CA ARG A 162 -5.16 -13.69 5.84
C ARG A 162 -4.50 -12.40 6.33
N GLU A 163 -4.61 -12.12 7.63
CA GLU A 163 -3.99 -10.97 8.31
C GLU A 163 -2.64 -11.30 8.95
N ILE A 164 -1.83 -12.04 8.20
CA ILE A 164 -0.44 -12.39 8.51
C ILE A 164 0.47 -11.88 7.39
N GLY A 165 1.62 -11.31 7.75
CA GLY A 165 2.62 -10.87 6.78
C GLY A 165 3.19 -12.06 6.01
N THR A 166 3.07 -12.06 4.69
CA THR A 166 3.50 -13.15 3.81
C THR A 166 5.00 -13.44 3.90
N THR A 167 5.83 -12.40 4.04
CA THR A 167 7.29 -12.54 4.16
C THR A 167 7.76 -12.76 5.58
N THR A 168 7.13 -12.10 6.56
CA THR A 168 7.63 -12.05 7.94
C THR A 168 6.97 -13.05 8.88
N GLY A 169 5.82 -13.61 8.51
CA GLY A 169 4.99 -14.45 9.36
C GLY A 169 4.35 -13.71 10.55
N ARG A 170 4.52 -12.38 10.65
CA ARG A 170 4.00 -11.61 11.78
C ARG A 170 2.51 -11.33 11.61
N LYS A 171 1.74 -11.52 12.70
CA LYS A 171 0.36 -11.05 12.78
C LYS A 171 0.30 -9.53 12.60
N ARG A 172 -0.70 -9.06 11.86
CA ARG A 172 -0.98 -7.63 11.72
C ARG A 172 -1.71 -7.13 12.96
N ARG A 173 -1.41 -5.92 13.42
CA ARG A 173 -2.30 -5.20 14.34
C ARG A 173 -3.54 -4.77 13.58
N ILE A 174 -4.69 -4.87 14.23
CA ILE A 174 -6.00 -4.61 13.64
C ILE A 174 -6.63 -3.42 14.35
N GLY A 175 -7.32 -2.59 13.59
CA GLY A 175 -8.10 -1.47 14.09
C GLY A 175 -9.41 -1.33 13.32
N TRP A 176 -10.33 -0.54 13.88
CA TRP A 176 -11.55 -0.17 13.18
C TRP A 176 -11.23 0.67 11.92
N PHE A 177 -12.23 0.85 11.05
CA PHE A 177 -12.08 1.74 9.91
C PHE A 177 -11.77 3.16 10.40
N ASP A 178 -10.78 3.79 9.78
CA ASP A 178 -10.29 5.10 10.21
C ASP A 178 -10.51 6.12 9.12
N SER A 179 -11.62 6.86 9.23
CA SER A 179 -12.00 7.84 8.21
C SER A 179 -11.06 9.05 8.18
N VAL A 180 -10.36 9.35 9.28
CA VAL A 180 -9.36 10.42 9.32
C VAL A 180 -8.18 10.06 8.43
N LEU A 181 -7.65 8.84 8.60
CA LEU A 181 -6.60 8.31 7.73
C LEU A 181 -7.05 8.24 6.27
N ILE A 182 -8.25 7.71 6.01
CA ILE A 182 -8.72 7.55 4.63
C ILE A 182 -8.96 8.89 3.94
N ARG A 183 -9.52 9.89 4.63
CA ARG A 183 -9.69 11.25 4.09
C ARG A 183 -8.34 11.90 3.74
N ASP A 184 -7.32 11.74 4.60
CA ASP A 184 -5.99 12.24 4.28
C ASP A 184 -5.37 11.52 3.07
N SER A 185 -5.56 10.20 2.97
CA SER A 185 -5.13 9.42 1.81
C SER A 185 -5.84 9.86 0.53
N ALA A 186 -7.14 10.11 0.60
CA ALA A 186 -7.94 10.58 -0.54
C ALA A 186 -7.45 11.94 -1.03
N ARG A 187 -7.25 12.90 -0.12
CA ARG A 187 -6.72 14.23 -0.43
C ARG A 187 -5.32 14.15 -1.04
N LEU A 188 -4.43 13.34 -0.46
CA LEU A 188 -3.02 13.26 -0.91
C LEU A 188 -2.88 12.62 -2.29
N ASN A 189 -3.71 11.63 -2.59
CA ASN A 189 -3.65 10.87 -3.84
C ASN A 189 -4.64 11.36 -4.90
N SER A 190 -5.52 12.30 -4.56
CA SER A 190 -6.65 12.72 -5.40
C SER A 190 -7.52 11.53 -5.83
N PHE A 191 -8.01 10.76 -4.85
CA PHE A 191 -8.90 9.63 -5.15
C PHE A 191 -10.18 10.11 -5.84
N ASP A 192 -10.47 9.50 -6.99
CA ASP A 192 -11.75 9.66 -7.68
C ASP A 192 -12.79 8.69 -7.11
N SER A 193 -12.35 7.51 -6.68
CA SER A 193 -13.22 6.51 -6.08
C SER A 193 -12.49 5.56 -5.13
N ILE A 194 -13.27 4.79 -4.37
CA ILE A 194 -12.80 3.77 -3.44
C ILE A 194 -13.18 2.38 -3.95
N ALA A 195 -12.23 1.46 -3.90
CA ALA A 195 -12.49 0.03 -3.90
C ALA A 195 -12.49 -0.47 -2.45
N LEU A 196 -13.68 -0.68 -1.88
CA LEU A 196 -13.83 -1.16 -0.51
C LEU A 196 -13.73 -2.70 -0.51
N THR A 197 -12.83 -3.23 0.30
CA THR A 197 -12.50 -4.66 0.33
C THR A 197 -12.72 -5.26 1.69
N LYS A 198 -12.91 -6.59 1.73
CA LYS A 198 -13.07 -7.36 2.96
C LYS A 198 -14.25 -6.92 3.82
N LEU A 199 -15.36 -6.53 3.19
CA LEU A 199 -16.58 -6.21 3.94
C LEU A 199 -17.11 -7.45 4.67
N ASP A 200 -16.95 -8.63 4.07
CA ASP A 200 -17.38 -9.94 4.57
C ASP A 200 -16.78 -10.31 5.94
N VAL A 201 -15.61 -9.77 6.27
CA VAL A 201 -14.98 -9.95 7.60
C VAL A 201 -15.85 -9.37 8.72
N LEU A 202 -16.66 -8.34 8.42
CA LEU A 202 -17.53 -7.68 9.39
C LEU A 202 -18.91 -8.37 9.52
N ASP A 203 -19.19 -9.41 8.72
CA ASP A 203 -20.53 -10.01 8.61
C ASP A 203 -21.14 -10.48 9.92
N LYS A 204 -20.31 -10.94 10.85
CA LYS A 204 -20.75 -11.56 12.11
C LYS A 204 -20.98 -10.56 13.22
N LEU A 205 -20.63 -9.29 13.00
CA LEU A 205 -20.61 -8.29 14.06
C LEU A 205 -22.01 -7.75 14.36
N PRO A 206 -22.39 -7.61 15.64
CA PRO A 206 -23.63 -6.93 16.04
C PRO A 206 -23.47 -5.39 16.03
N MET A 207 -22.25 -4.90 16.15
CA MET A 207 -21.91 -3.47 16.15
C MET A 207 -20.53 -3.29 15.50
N ILE A 208 -20.38 -2.20 14.77
CA ILE A 208 -19.15 -1.80 14.08
C ILE A 208 -18.84 -0.34 14.44
N LYS A 209 -17.55 0.02 14.43
CA LYS A 209 -17.11 1.38 14.72
C LYS A 209 -16.36 1.99 13.54
N ILE A 210 -16.49 3.31 13.40
CA ILE A 210 -15.68 4.13 12.49
C ILE A 210 -14.98 5.20 13.32
N CYS A 211 -13.65 5.32 13.21
CA CYS A 211 -12.96 6.47 13.78
C CYS A 211 -13.24 7.70 12.91
N THR A 212 -13.83 8.73 13.50
CA THR A 212 -14.29 9.95 12.82
C THR A 212 -13.40 11.15 13.06
N LYS A 213 -12.70 11.17 14.20
CA LYS A 213 -11.74 12.22 14.58
C LYS A 213 -10.74 11.73 15.62
N TYR A 214 -9.72 12.55 15.85
CA TYR A 214 -8.71 12.32 16.87
C TYR A 214 -8.73 13.41 17.94
N TRP A 215 -8.23 13.06 19.11
CA TRP A 215 -7.88 13.98 20.18
C TRP A 215 -6.39 13.90 20.45
N LEU A 216 -5.67 15.02 20.31
CA LEU A 216 -4.25 15.13 20.66
C LEU A 216 -4.10 16.15 21.78
N ASP A 217 -3.67 15.71 22.95
CA ASP A 217 -3.45 16.57 24.12
C ASP A 217 -4.65 17.44 24.53
N GLY A 218 -5.87 16.95 24.26
CA GLY A 218 -7.13 17.63 24.56
C GLY A 218 -7.68 18.48 23.42
N GLU A 219 -6.94 18.62 22.32
CA GLU A 219 -7.37 19.34 21.12
C GLU A 219 -7.93 18.38 20.07
N GLU A 220 -9.00 18.81 19.41
CA GLU A 220 -9.63 18.06 18.32
C GLU A 220 -8.80 18.17 17.03
N VAL A 221 -8.52 17.02 16.40
CA VAL A 221 -7.72 16.93 15.19
C VAL A 221 -8.43 16.08 14.14
N HIS A 222 -8.52 16.61 12.91
CA HIS A 222 -9.18 15.98 11.76
C HIS A 222 -8.22 15.49 10.67
N HIS A 223 -6.94 15.42 10.98
CA HIS A 223 -5.88 14.92 10.09
C HIS A 223 -4.90 14.08 10.90
N LEU A 224 -4.11 13.26 10.23
CA LEU A 224 -3.03 12.52 10.86
C LEU A 224 -1.91 13.50 11.26
N PRO A 225 -1.47 13.52 12.53
CA PRO A 225 -0.33 14.35 12.92
C PRO A 225 0.94 14.00 12.12
N TRP A 226 1.84 14.97 12.01
CA TRP A 226 3.08 14.81 11.22
C TRP A 226 4.09 13.87 11.89
N LEU A 227 4.28 13.99 13.20
CA LEU A 227 5.28 13.21 13.95
C LEU A 227 4.69 11.88 14.40
N SER A 228 5.42 10.78 14.20
CA SER A 228 5.00 9.45 14.67
C SER A 228 4.74 9.39 16.17
N GLU A 229 5.46 10.20 16.95
CA GLU A 229 5.28 10.36 18.40
C GLU A 229 3.91 10.98 18.73
N ASP A 230 3.45 11.95 17.94
CA ASP A 230 2.13 12.56 18.12
C ASP A 230 1.03 11.59 17.68
N ILE A 231 1.21 10.93 16.53
CA ILE A 231 0.30 9.88 16.07
C ILE A 231 0.18 8.76 17.11
N ALA A 232 1.25 8.44 17.86
CA ALA A 232 1.18 7.42 18.91
C ALA A 232 0.39 7.87 20.16
N ARG A 233 0.18 9.18 20.34
CA ARG A 233 -0.52 9.76 21.49
C ARG A 233 -1.96 10.16 21.20
N VAL A 234 -2.36 10.23 19.91
CA VAL A 234 -3.75 10.56 19.57
C VAL A 234 -4.70 9.51 20.12
N LYS A 235 -5.87 9.98 20.56
CA LYS A 235 -6.98 9.12 20.98
C LYS A 235 -8.06 9.16 19.90
N PRO A 236 -8.45 8.01 19.31
CA PRO A 236 -9.53 7.97 18.36
C PRO A 236 -10.88 8.20 19.05
N GLU A 237 -11.73 9.01 18.42
CA GLU A 237 -13.17 9.03 18.72
C GLU A 237 -13.92 8.22 17.67
N TYR A 238 -14.87 7.41 18.13
CA TYR A 238 -15.61 6.46 17.30
C TYR A 238 -17.08 6.81 17.21
N GLU A 239 -17.62 6.66 16.00
CA GLU A 239 -19.05 6.51 15.76
C GLU A 239 -19.40 5.01 15.77
N GLU A 240 -20.42 4.62 16.54
CA GLU A 240 -20.92 3.25 16.58
C GLU A 240 -22.12 3.09 15.63
N LEU A 241 -22.10 2.03 14.84
CA LEU A 241 -23.16 1.68 13.91
C LEU A 241 -23.62 0.24 14.18
N PRO A 242 -24.89 -0.08 13.94
CA PRO A 242 -25.35 -1.46 14.02
C PRO A 242 -24.65 -2.29 12.93
N GLY A 243 -24.14 -3.46 13.32
CA GLY A 243 -23.68 -4.46 12.36
C GLY A 243 -24.86 -5.19 11.71
N TRP A 244 -24.59 -6.19 10.88
CA TRP A 244 -25.64 -6.85 10.08
C TRP A 244 -25.83 -8.35 10.33
N GLN A 245 -24.89 -9.03 11.00
CA GLN A 245 -25.01 -10.44 11.40
C GLN A 245 -25.53 -11.38 10.29
N SER A 246 -25.12 -11.12 9.05
CA SER A 246 -25.64 -11.76 7.84
C SER A 246 -24.55 -11.84 6.78
N PRO A 247 -24.44 -12.94 6.02
CA PRO A 247 -23.38 -13.08 5.03
C PRO A 247 -23.54 -12.10 3.85
N THR A 248 -22.45 -11.44 3.47
CA THR A 248 -22.39 -10.60 2.26
C THR A 248 -21.69 -11.30 1.09
N SER A 249 -20.95 -12.37 1.34
CA SER A 249 -20.11 -13.04 0.31
C SER A 249 -20.84 -13.61 -0.90
N GLN A 250 -22.16 -13.80 -0.83
CA GLN A 250 -22.96 -14.32 -1.96
C GLN A 250 -23.85 -13.25 -2.63
N VAL A 251 -23.75 -12.00 -2.18
CA VAL A 251 -24.55 -10.91 -2.73
C VAL A 251 -24.06 -10.56 -4.14
N GLY A 252 -25.01 -10.53 -5.09
CA GLY A 252 -24.75 -10.26 -6.50
C GLY A 252 -25.06 -8.83 -6.96
N SER A 253 -25.71 -8.02 -6.11
CA SER A 253 -26.13 -6.65 -6.42
C SER A 253 -26.07 -5.75 -5.18
N TRP A 254 -26.06 -4.44 -5.39
CA TRP A 254 -26.15 -3.48 -4.29
C TRP A 254 -27.48 -3.61 -3.53
N GLU A 255 -28.55 -3.93 -4.24
CA GLU A 255 -29.92 -4.06 -3.72
C GLU A 255 -30.02 -5.19 -2.70
N ASP A 256 -29.26 -6.27 -2.89
CA ASP A 256 -29.30 -7.46 -2.05
C ASP A 256 -28.38 -7.35 -0.80
N LEU A 257 -27.60 -6.28 -0.65
CA LEU A 257 -26.80 -6.08 0.57
C LEU A 257 -27.70 -5.88 1.80
N PRO A 258 -27.28 -6.33 3.00
CA PRO A 258 -27.94 -5.97 4.25
C PRO A 258 -28.02 -4.45 4.41
N GLU A 259 -29.15 -3.93 4.90
CA GLU A 259 -29.36 -2.49 5.01
C GLU A 259 -28.31 -1.80 5.90
N ASN A 260 -27.88 -2.44 6.99
CA ASN A 260 -26.82 -1.91 7.85
C ASN A 260 -25.45 -1.89 7.15
N ALA A 261 -25.17 -2.84 6.25
CA ALA A 261 -23.96 -2.82 5.42
C ALA A 261 -23.98 -1.65 4.42
N LYS A 262 -25.14 -1.39 3.78
CA LYS A 262 -25.32 -0.20 2.91
C LYS A 262 -25.13 1.09 3.68
N ARG A 263 -25.65 1.19 4.91
CA ARG A 263 -25.47 2.36 5.78
C ARG A 263 -24.01 2.58 6.14
N TYR A 264 -23.29 1.51 6.46
CA TYR A 264 -21.86 1.56 6.70
C TYR A 264 -21.08 2.10 5.50
N ILE A 265 -21.37 1.59 4.30
CA ILE A 265 -20.72 2.04 3.06
C ILE A 265 -21.03 3.52 2.77
N ARG A 266 -22.30 3.93 2.84
CA ARG A 266 -22.69 5.33 2.65
C ARG A 266 -22.01 6.25 3.67
N ARG A 267 -21.87 5.79 4.92
CA ARG A 267 -21.20 6.56 5.96
C ARG A 267 -19.70 6.73 5.67
N ILE A 268 -19.05 5.71 5.12
CA ILE A 268 -17.67 5.83 4.62
C ILE A 268 -17.58 6.89 3.51
N GLU A 269 -18.49 6.86 2.53
CA GLU A 269 -18.51 7.84 1.44
C GLU A 269 -18.69 9.27 1.97
N GLU A 270 -19.61 9.49 2.91
CA GLU A 270 -19.83 10.79 3.56
C GLU A 270 -18.59 11.30 4.31
N LEU A 271 -17.94 10.44 5.11
CA LEU A 271 -16.81 10.84 5.94
C LEU A 271 -15.53 11.06 5.12
N CYS A 272 -15.34 10.28 4.05
CA CYS A 272 -14.15 10.35 3.20
C CYS A 272 -14.31 11.37 2.07
N GLY A 273 -15.55 11.72 1.70
CA GLY A 273 -15.86 12.62 0.59
C GLY A 273 -15.58 12.02 -0.79
N VAL A 274 -15.51 10.69 -0.90
CA VAL A 274 -15.17 9.95 -2.12
C VAL A 274 -16.13 8.77 -2.28
N PRO A 275 -16.72 8.53 -3.46
CA PRO A 275 -17.65 7.43 -3.68
C PRO A 275 -16.97 6.06 -3.66
N VAL A 276 -17.70 5.03 -3.26
CA VAL A 276 -17.29 3.62 -3.42
C VAL A 276 -17.76 3.14 -4.79
N SER A 277 -16.79 2.82 -5.67
CA SER A 277 -17.06 2.34 -7.02
C SER A 277 -16.92 0.83 -7.17
N ILE A 278 -16.14 0.19 -6.28
CA ILE A 278 -15.93 -1.26 -6.24
C ILE A 278 -16.16 -1.75 -4.82
N LEU A 279 -16.88 -2.87 -4.68
CA LEU A 279 -17.03 -3.59 -3.42
C LEU A 279 -16.56 -5.04 -3.58
N SER A 280 -15.55 -5.44 -2.81
CA SER A 280 -15.11 -6.83 -2.71
C SER A 280 -15.70 -7.48 -1.45
N LEU A 281 -16.41 -8.58 -1.69
CA LEU A 281 -17.18 -9.37 -0.73
C LEU A 281 -16.53 -10.74 -0.46
N GLY A 282 -15.28 -10.91 -0.89
CA GLY A 282 -14.53 -12.15 -0.76
C GLY A 282 -13.21 -12.11 -1.55
N PRO A 283 -12.38 -13.15 -1.38
CA PRO A 283 -11.06 -13.23 -2.03
C PRO A 283 -11.12 -13.62 -3.50
N GLU A 284 -12.21 -14.23 -3.98
CA GLU A 284 -12.37 -14.61 -5.38
C GLU A 284 -12.77 -13.43 -6.26
N ARG A 285 -12.34 -13.44 -7.52
CA ARG A 285 -12.58 -12.34 -8.48
C ARG A 285 -14.08 -12.08 -8.68
N GLU A 286 -14.87 -13.15 -8.74
CA GLU A 286 -16.31 -13.13 -8.95
C GLU A 286 -17.08 -12.54 -7.76
N ARG A 287 -16.42 -12.37 -6.60
CA ARG A 287 -16.99 -11.75 -5.39
C ARG A 287 -16.74 -10.25 -5.36
N THR A 288 -16.85 -9.60 -6.50
CA THR A 288 -16.62 -8.17 -6.65
C THR A 288 -17.81 -7.52 -7.36
N LEU A 289 -18.42 -6.52 -6.72
CA LEU A 289 -19.45 -5.68 -7.31
C LEU A 289 -18.81 -4.41 -7.87
N THR A 290 -19.08 -4.12 -9.14
CA THR A 290 -18.72 -2.85 -9.77
C THR A 290 -19.94 -1.93 -9.75
N LEU A 291 -19.90 -0.89 -8.92
CA LEU A 291 -21.01 0.03 -8.68
C LEU A 291 -21.02 1.20 -9.67
N GLN A 292 -19.85 1.52 -10.26
CA GLN A 292 -19.67 2.58 -11.24
C GLN A 292 -18.72 2.12 -12.35
N HIS A 293 -18.88 2.68 -13.55
CA HIS A 293 -17.98 2.43 -14.67
C HIS A 293 -16.63 3.14 -14.45
N LEU A 294 -15.52 2.47 -14.76
CA LEU A 294 -14.17 2.94 -14.41
C LEU A 294 -13.23 3.25 -15.59
N PHE A 295 -13.45 2.65 -16.76
CA PHE A 295 -12.56 2.73 -17.92
C PHE A 295 -13.32 3.18 -19.17
#